data_AF-A0A841GQQ1-F1
#
_entry.id   AF-A0A841GQQ1-F1
#
_cell.length_a   1.000
_cell.length_b   1.000
_cell.length_c   1.000
_cell.angle_alpha   90.00
_cell.angle_beta   90.00
_cell.angle_gamma   90.00
#
_symmetry.space_group_name_H-M   'P 1'
#
loop_
_entity.id
_entity.type
_entity.pdbx_description
1 polymer ?
#
loop_
_entity_poly.entity_id
_entity_poly.type
_entity_poly.pdbx_seq_one_letter_code
_entity_poly.pdbx_strand_id
1 'polypeptide(L)'
;MMNPVPIARLLGWGSLGFAVASLAAPRLVAHLSGFRDRPRLAQALGVRDLVVGAGLAGAADVRPWMYARLASEVMDTVMMAEGSRRGAFDRRRSLPGAAFALFCACIEIAVIRQLANETDG
;
A
#
# COMPACT_ATOMS: atom_id res chain seq x y z
N MET A 1 -16.61 -21.17 1.43
CA MET A 1 -16.11 -19.84 1.84
C MET A 1 -14.59 -19.91 1.83
N MET A 2 -13.91 -19.01 1.10
CA MET A 2 -12.44 -18.98 1.05
C MET A 2 -11.90 -18.33 2.31
N ASN A 3 -10.91 -18.94 2.95
CA ASN A 3 -10.24 -18.38 4.13
C ASN A 3 -9.52 -17.06 3.75
N PRO A 4 -9.78 -15.93 4.43
CA PRO A 4 -9.22 -14.63 4.10
C PRO A 4 -7.74 -14.46 4.51
N VAL A 5 -7.23 -15.30 5.43
CA VAL A 5 -5.88 -15.17 6.00
C VAL A 5 -4.76 -15.41 4.97
N PRO A 6 -4.81 -16.44 4.08
CA PRO A 6 -3.84 -16.60 3.01
C PRO A 6 -3.78 -15.40 2.04
N ILE A 7 -4.93 -14.80 1.72
CA ILE A 7 -4.99 -13.61 0.85
C ILE A 7 -4.33 -12.42 1.55
N ALA A 8 -4.63 -12.19 2.84
CA ALA A 8 -3.97 -11.16 3.64
C ALA A 8 -2.43 -11.35 3.67
N ARG A 9 -1.96 -12.59 3.85
CA ARG A 9 -0.52 -12.90 3.83
C ARG A 9 0.11 -12.67 2.45
N LEU A 10 -0.58 -13.05 1.38
CA LEU A 10 -0.10 -12.81 0.01
C LEU A 10 0.03 -11.31 -0.27
N LEU A 11 -0.94 -10.51 0.16
CA LEU A 11 -0.88 -9.04 0.07
C LEU A 11 0.32 -8.49 0.88
N GLY A 12 0.59 -9.04 2.06
CA GLY A 12 1.75 -8.69 2.89
C GLY A 12 3.08 -8.94 2.19
N TRP A 13 3.26 -10.13 1.61
CA TRP A 13 4.48 -10.49 0.88
C TRP A 13 4.67 -9.68 -0.40
N GLY A 14 3.59 -9.40 -1.16
CA GLY A 14 3.66 -8.55 -2.34
C GLY A 14 4.13 -7.12 -2.00
N SER A 15 3.63 -6.57 -0.90
CA SER A 15 4.01 -5.23 -0.43
C SER A 15 5.45 -5.16 0.08
N LEU A 16 5.92 -6.23 0.74
CA LEU A 16 7.30 -6.35 1.21
C LEU A 16 8.30 -6.24 0.05
N GLY A 17 8.03 -6.91 -1.07
CA GLY A 17 8.87 -6.82 -2.27
C GLY A 17 8.96 -5.39 -2.81
N PHE A 18 7.83 -4.70 -2.91
CA PHE A 18 7.79 -3.31 -3.38
C PHE A 18 8.48 -2.34 -2.40
N ALA A 19 8.30 -2.55 -1.10
CA ALA A 19 8.95 -1.76 -0.05
C ALA A 19 10.49 -1.90 -0.12
N VAL A 20 11.00 -3.13 -0.27
CA VAL A 20 12.44 -3.37 -0.46
C VAL A 20 12.96 -2.71 -1.73
N ALA A 21 12.23 -2.80 -2.85
CA ALA A 21 12.60 -2.12 -4.08
C ALA A 21 12.65 -0.58 -3.92
N SER A 22 11.73 -0.02 -3.14
CA SER A 22 11.68 1.41 -2.81
C SER A 22 12.86 1.88 -1.96
N LEU A 23 13.39 1.01 -1.09
CA LEU A 23 14.60 1.28 -0.31
C LEU A 23 15.88 1.08 -1.12
N ALA A 24 15.92 0.09 -1.99
CA ALA A 24 17.09 -0.23 -2.82
C ALA A 24 17.29 0.76 -3.98
N ALA A 25 16.19 1.21 -4.60
CA ALA A 25 16.23 2.08 -5.78
C ALA A 25 15.27 3.28 -5.66
N PRO A 26 15.42 4.13 -4.62
CA PRO A 26 14.45 5.18 -4.30
C PRO A 26 14.31 6.25 -5.39
N ARG A 27 15.38 6.52 -6.15
CA ARG A 27 15.34 7.46 -7.28
C ARG A 27 14.52 6.91 -8.45
N LEU A 28 14.68 5.62 -8.74
CA LEU A 28 13.91 4.95 -9.79
C LEU A 28 12.43 4.91 -9.42
N VAL A 29 12.11 4.53 -8.17
CA VAL A 29 10.73 4.51 -7.69
C VAL A 29 10.12 5.91 -7.71
N ALA A 30 10.82 6.93 -7.21
CA ALA A 30 10.36 8.31 -7.28
C ALA A 30 10.10 8.78 -8.72
N HIS A 31 10.93 8.33 -9.68
CA HIS A 31 10.76 8.65 -11.09
C HIS A 31 9.54 7.98 -11.70
N LEU A 32 9.34 6.68 -11.44
CA LEU A 32 8.24 5.87 -11.97
C LEU A 32 6.89 6.25 -11.33
N SER A 33 6.86 6.54 -10.03
CA SER A 33 5.67 6.97 -9.31
C SER A 33 5.31 8.45 -9.54
N GLY A 34 6.16 9.20 -10.25
CA GLY A 34 5.89 10.59 -10.62
C GLY A 34 6.21 11.62 -9.54
N PHE A 35 6.97 11.29 -8.50
CA PHE A 35 7.28 12.18 -7.37
C PHE A 35 8.24 13.34 -7.69
N ARG A 36 8.62 13.54 -8.96
CA ARG A 36 9.57 14.57 -9.45
C ARG A 36 10.86 14.58 -8.61
N ASP A 37 11.57 13.46 -8.63
CA ASP A 37 12.91 13.32 -8.03
C ASP A 37 12.97 13.59 -6.52
N ARG A 38 11.95 13.11 -5.80
CA ARG A 38 11.89 13.13 -4.32
C ARG A 38 12.22 11.75 -3.74
N PRO A 39 13.49 11.30 -3.74
CA PRO A 39 13.85 9.95 -3.27
C PRO A 39 13.58 9.75 -1.78
N ARG A 40 13.67 10.81 -0.95
CA ARG A 40 13.35 10.72 0.48
C ARG A 40 11.88 10.40 0.73
N LEU A 41 10.98 10.92 -0.11
CA LEU A 41 9.55 10.58 -0.04
C LEU A 41 9.34 9.10 -0.38
N ALA A 42 9.96 8.62 -1.46
CA ALA A 42 9.90 7.21 -1.82
C ALA A 42 10.47 6.28 -0.73
N GLN A 43 11.57 6.68 -0.07
CA GLN A 43 12.14 5.92 1.06
C GLN A 43 11.20 5.90 2.25
N ALA A 44 10.62 7.04 2.64
CA ALA A 44 9.72 7.11 3.79
C ALA A 44 8.47 6.24 3.59
N LEU A 45 7.87 6.29 2.40
CA LEU A 45 6.75 5.41 2.02
C LEU A 45 7.19 3.94 2.02
N GLY A 46 8.37 3.63 1.44
CA GLY A 46 8.93 2.28 1.46
C GLY A 46 9.17 1.73 2.87
N VAL A 47 9.69 2.53 3.81
CA VAL A 47 9.87 2.10 5.22
C VAL A 47 8.51 1.80 5.86
N ARG A 48 7.51 2.68 5.67
CA ARG A 48 6.15 2.46 6.18
C ARG A 48 5.59 1.14 5.67
N ASP A 49 5.65 0.91 4.37
CA ASP A 49 5.09 -0.28 3.72
C ASP A 49 5.84 -1.55 4.14
N LEU A 50 7.15 -1.44 4.42
CA LEU A 50 7.94 -2.54 4.97
C LEU A 50 7.45 -2.94 6.36
N VAL A 51 7.21 -1.96 7.24
CA VAL A 51 6.71 -2.20 8.61
C VAL A 51 5.32 -2.84 8.56
N VAL A 52 4.41 -2.28 7.76
CA VAL A 52 3.05 -2.80 7.62
C VAL A 52 3.06 -4.21 7.00
N GLY A 53 3.85 -4.42 5.95
CA GLY A 53 3.97 -5.71 5.27
C GLY A 53 4.59 -6.79 6.16
N ALA A 54 5.64 -6.47 6.91
CA ALA A 54 6.26 -7.38 7.87
C ALA A 54 5.29 -7.78 8.99
N GLY A 55 4.52 -6.81 9.51
CA GLY A 55 3.48 -7.09 10.47
C GLY A 55 2.39 -8.00 9.92
N LEU A 56 1.92 -7.75 8.69
CA LEU A 56 0.90 -8.59 8.06
C LEU A 56 1.39 -10.02 7.74
N ALA A 57 2.67 -10.18 7.40
CA ALA A 57 3.27 -11.48 7.12
C ALA A 57 3.55 -12.30 8.39
N GLY A 58 3.96 -11.63 9.49
CA GLY A 58 4.43 -12.29 10.72
C GLY A 58 3.43 -12.33 11.87
N ALA A 59 2.35 -11.54 11.84
CA ALA A 59 1.43 -11.46 12.97
C ALA A 59 0.52 -12.70 13.11
N ALA A 60 0.25 -13.06 14.36
CA ALA A 60 -0.77 -14.04 14.71
C ALA A 60 -2.19 -13.52 14.42
N ASP A 61 -2.45 -12.24 14.69
CA ASP A 61 -3.66 -11.54 14.28
C ASP A 61 -3.36 -10.51 13.19
N VAL A 62 -3.90 -10.75 12.00
CA VAL A 62 -3.69 -9.91 10.81
C VAL A 62 -4.61 -8.68 10.76
N ARG A 63 -5.68 -8.63 11.57
CA ARG A 63 -6.70 -7.57 11.54
C ARG A 63 -6.14 -6.16 11.71
N PRO A 64 -5.35 -5.83 12.76
CA PRO A 64 -4.83 -4.48 12.92
C PRO A 64 -3.91 -4.06 11.76
N TRP A 65 -3.16 -5.02 11.20
CA TRP A 65 -2.27 -4.78 10.07
C TRP A 65 -3.02 -4.54 8.76
N MET A 66 -4.17 -5.19 8.56
CA MET A 66 -5.05 -4.92 7.43
C MET A 66 -5.62 -3.49 7.47
N TYR A 67 -6.01 -2.98 8.65
CA TYR A 67 -6.44 -1.59 8.78
C TYR A 67 -5.30 -0.59 8.53
N ALA A 68 -4.10 -0.87 9.05
CA ALA A 68 -2.91 -0.05 8.77
C ALA A 68 -2.58 -0.01 7.28
N ARG A 69 -2.76 -1.14 6.59
CA ARG A 69 -2.61 -1.26 5.14
C ARG A 69 -3.63 -0.43 4.38
N LEU A 70 -4.91 -0.56 4.72
CA LEU A 70 -5.99 0.23 4.13
C LEU A 70 -5.78 1.73 4.29
N ALA A 71 -5.36 2.17 5.48
CA ALA A 71 -5.04 3.57 5.73
C ALA A 71 -3.89 4.07 4.84
N SER A 72 -2.91 3.21 4.57
CA SER A 72 -1.77 3.53 3.71
C SER A 72 -2.19 3.69 2.25
N GLU A 73 -2.99 2.78 1.70
CA GLU A 73 -3.48 2.84 0.32
C GLU A 73 -4.40 4.06 0.07
N VAL A 74 -5.24 4.41 1.07
CA VAL A 74 -6.06 5.64 1.02
C VAL A 74 -5.15 6.87 1.02
N MET A 75 -4.15 6.91 1.91
CA MET A 75 -3.20 8.03 1.98
C MET A 75 -2.44 8.21 0.66
N ASP A 76 -1.99 7.11 0.05
CA ASP A 76 -1.22 7.15 -1.19
C ASP A 76 -2.09 7.61 -2.37
N THR A 77 -3.34 7.14 -2.44
CA THR A 77 -4.32 7.61 -3.43
C THR A 77 -4.52 9.13 -3.33
N VAL A 78 -4.76 9.64 -2.11
CA VAL A 78 -4.97 11.08 -1.87
C VAL A 78 -3.69 11.87 -2.18
N MET A 79 -2.54 11.38 -1.72
CA MET A 79 -1.25 12.04 -1.93
C MET A 79 -0.93 12.15 -3.43
N MET A 80 -1.10 11.06 -4.18
CA MET A 80 -0.84 11.04 -5.62
C MET A 80 -1.86 11.90 -6.38
N ALA A 81 -3.15 11.84 -6.04
CA ALA A 81 -4.18 12.67 -6.66
C ALA A 81 -3.93 14.17 -6.43
N GLU A 82 -3.71 14.59 -5.19
CA GLU A 82 -3.51 16.01 -4.87
C GLU A 82 -2.14 16.51 -5.34
N GLY A 83 -1.10 15.68 -5.24
CA GLY A 83 0.22 15.99 -5.79
C GLY A 83 0.17 16.20 -7.30
N SER A 84 -0.64 15.40 -8.02
CA SER A 84 -0.89 15.58 -9.46
C SER A 84 -1.66 16.88 -9.73
N ARG A 85 -2.71 17.15 -8.95
CA ARG A 85 -3.59 18.31 -9.12
C ARG A 85 -2.87 19.64 -8.87
N ARG A 86 -1.94 19.67 -7.91
CA ARG A 86 -1.09 20.83 -7.60
C ARG A 86 0.14 20.96 -8.49
N GLY A 87 0.37 20.02 -9.42
CA GLY A 87 1.59 19.97 -10.25
C GLY A 87 2.86 19.65 -9.47
N ALA A 88 2.75 19.19 -8.22
CA ALA A 88 3.88 18.74 -7.43
C ALA A 88 4.45 17.40 -7.94
N PHE A 89 3.59 16.57 -8.54
CA PHE A 89 3.89 15.27 -9.15
C PHE A 89 3.56 15.25 -10.65
N ASP A 90 4.21 14.37 -11.40
CA ASP A 90 3.92 14.13 -12.81
C ASP A 90 2.62 13.31 -12.94
N ARG A 91 1.54 13.99 -13.34
CA ARG A 91 0.20 13.41 -13.50
C ARG A 91 0.17 12.14 -14.35
N ARG A 92 0.99 12.04 -15.41
CA ARG A 92 0.97 10.85 -16.29
C ARG A 92 1.52 9.61 -15.57
N ARG A 93 2.35 9.81 -14.56
CA ARG A 93 3.05 8.75 -13.83
C ARG A 93 2.41 8.45 -12.46
N SER A 94 1.89 9.48 -11.78
CA SER A 94 1.25 9.33 -10.47
C SER A 94 -0.20 8.85 -10.54
N LEU A 95 -0.95 9.14 -11.61
CA LEU A 95 -2.35 8.69 -11.71
C LEU A 95 -2.52 7.16 -11.80
N PRO A 96 -1.73 6.41 -12.59
CA PRO A 96 -1.79 4.95 -12.57
C PRO A 96 -1.50 4.37 -11.17
N GLY A 97 -0.53 4.96 -10.46
CA GLY A 97 -0.23 4.59 -9.07
C GLY A 97 -1.42 4.84 -8.13
N ALA A 98 -2.07 6.00 -8.24
CA ALA A 98 -3.26 6.32 -7.45
C ALA A 98 -4.43 5.35 -7.73
N ALA A 99 -4.64 5.00 -9.00
CA ALA A 99 -5.69 4.07 -9.39
C ALA A 99 -5.42 2.65 -8.86
N PHE A 100 -4.17 2.21 -8.91
CA PHE A 100 -3.74 0.93 -8.35
C PHE A 100 -3.91 0.89 -6.82
N ALA A 101 -3.51 1.94 -6.12
CA ALA A 101 -3.67 2.04 -4.67
C ALA A 101 -5.16 1.99 -4.27
N LEU A 102 -6.01 2.72 -4.97
CA LEU A 102 -7.46 2.67 -4.75
C LEU A 102 -8.05 1.28 -5.00
N PHE A 103 -7.57 0.58 -6.04
CA PHE A 103 -7.97 -0.79 -6.32
C PHE A 103 -7.58 -1.75 -5.18
N CYS A 104 -6.35 -1.64 -4.66
CA CYS A 104 -5.89 -2.38 -3.49
C CYS A 104 -6.74 -2.08 -2.24
N ALA A 105 -7.06 -0.81 -1.98
CA ALA A 105 -7.92 -0.41 -0.88
C ALA A 105 -9.31 -1.09 -0.94
N CYS A 106 -9.91 -1.21 -2.13
CA CYS A 106 -11.18 -1.91 -2.31
C CYS A 106 -11.08 -3.41 -1.94
N ILE A 107 -9.99 -4.07 -2.33
CA ILE A 107 -9.74 -5.47 -1.96
C ILE A 107 -9.58 -5.59 -0.44
N GLU A 108 -8.84 -4.69 0.18
CA GLU A 108 -8.59 -4.70 1.62
C GLU A 108 -9.86 -4.49 2.43
N ILE A 109 -10.76 -3.60 1.99
CA ILE A 109 -12.09 -3.46 2.58
C ILE A 109 -12.89 -4.77 2.51
N ALA A 110 -12.84 -5.48 1.38
CA ALA A 110 -13.52 -6.76 1.25
C ALA A 110 -12.95 -7.83 2.21
N VAL A 111 -11.62 -7.89 2.34
CA VAL A 111 -10.95 -8.81 3.28
C VAL A 111 -11.26 -8.46 4.74
N ILE A 112 -11.23 -7.18 5.10
CA ILE A 112 -11.58 -6.71 6.45
C ILE A 112 -13.02 -7.07 6.80
N ARG A 113 -13.96 -6.90 5.86
CA ARG A 113 -15.37 -7.28 6.04
C ARG A 113 -15.53 -8.78 6.25
N GLN A 114 -14.78 -9.61 5.52
CA GLN A 114 -14.81 -11.06 5.72
C GLN A 114 -14.27 -11.46 7.10
N LEU A 115 -13.15 -10.87 7.53
CA LEU A 115 -12.58 -11.11 8.86
C LEU A 115 -13.53 -10.73 10.01
N ALA A 116 -14.31 -9.65 9.83
CA ALA A 116 -15.32 -9.25 10.80
C ALA A 116 -16.45 -10.31 10.89
N ASN A 117 -16.97 -10.75 9.74
CA ASN A 117 -18.06 -11.73 9.69
C ASN A 117 -17.68 -13.11 10.27
N GLU A 118 -16.42 -13.52 10.19
CA GLU A 118 -15.94 -14.77 10.82
C GLU A 118 -15.83 -14.68 12.34
N THR A 119 -15.84 -13.48 12.93
CA THR A 119 -15.75 -13.30 14.39
C THR A 119 -17.14 -13.28 15.05
N ASP A 120 -18.18 -12.91 14.29
CA ASP A 120 -19.56 -12.76 14.76
C ASP A 120 -20.43 -14.02 14.60
N GLY A 121 -19.89 -15.10 14.01
CA GLY A 121 -20.56 -16.38 13.79
C GLY A 121 -19.94 -17.53 14.57
#